data_AF-A0A1L9WKB5-F1
#
_entry.id   AF-A0A1L9WKB5-F1
#
_cell.length_a   1.000
_cell.length_b   1.000
_cell.length_c   1.000
_cell.angle_alpha   90.00
_cell.angle_beta   90.00
_cell.angle_gamma   90.00
#
_symmetry.space_group_name_H-M   'P 1'
#
loop_
_entity.id
_entity.type
_entity.pdbx_description
1 polymer ?
#
loop_
_entity_poly.entity_id
_entity_poly.type
_entity_poly.pdbx_seq_one_letter_code
_entity_poly.pdbx_strand_id
1 'polypeptide(L)'
;MRHSLGASNTVNDSKIYRCLTLLAIKSFKCFRPREGNVLMLTNTSAMRFISQNTSIPVPKIFCAFTRSGVTYIVMKRIKGDIIGNGWVRRSEESKAKLLSALAKTIREMRDLRPPEGMGVASVDGGSLHDCRISGPSLDFGPFATIQDFHRHLRMGLEFNSKLHPLTFTHGDLSSLNILVREDDIVGIIDWETAGWHPSYWEYTSADQVNPQNSFWVHEIDKFLEAMPEELAMERLRQKWFGDV
;
A
#
# COMPACT_ATOMS: atom_id res chain seq x y z
N MET A 1 22.40 -7.72 17.36
CA MET A 1 21.85 -6.55 18.10
C MET A 1 20.37 -6.49 17.75
N ARG A 2 19.46 -6.58 18.73
CA ARG A 2 18.01 -6.69 18.47
C ARG A 2 17.53 -5.38 17.84
N HIS A 3 17.23 -5.39 16.55
CA HIS A 3 16.53 -4.27 15.92
C HIS A 3 15.18 -4.11 16.62
N SER A 4 14.99 -2.94 17.24
CA SER A 4 13.70 -2.48 17.69
C SER A 4 12.81 -2.43 16.45
N LEU A 5 11.93 -3.43 16.30
CA LEU A 5 10.71 -3.28 15.51
C LEU A 5 10.12 -1.93 15.93
N GLY A 6 10.12 -0.96 15.01
CA GLY A 6 9.51 0.35 15.23
C GLY A 6 8.16 0.11 15.90
N ALA A 7 7.91 0.82 17.00
CA ALA A 7 6.74 0.60 17.83
C ALA A 7 5.49 0.51 16.94
N SER A 8 5.00 -0.72 16.72
CA SER A 8 3.72 -0.94 16.05
C SER A 8 2.72 -0.11 16.85
N ASN A 9 2.20 0.94 16.23
CA ASN A 9 1.30 1.90 16.88
C ASN A 9 0.10 1.13 17.44
N THR A 10 0.18 0.77 18.72
CA THR A 10 -0.79 -0.09 19.37
C THR A 10 -2.14 0.61 19.34
N VAL A 11 -3.17 -0.10 18.88
CA VAL A 11 -4.54 0.41 18.86
C VAL A 11 -5.36 -0.39 19.84
N ASN A 12 -5.97 0.27 20.83
CA ASN A 12 -6.83 -0.37 21.83
C ASN A 12 -6.23 -1.67 22.39
N ASP A 13 -4.95 -1.63 22.76
CA ASP A 13 -4.19 -2.79 23.22
C ASP A 13 -4.53 -3.14 24.68
N SER A 14 -5.71 -3.72 24.89
CA SER A 14 -6.17 -4.17 26.21
C SER A 14 -6.06 -5.70 26.36
N LYS A 15 -5.95 -6.18 27.60
CA LYS A 15 -5.97 -7.62 27.91
C LYS A 15 -7.22 -8.31 27.34
N ILE A 16 -8.36 -7.59 27.33
CA ILE A 16 -9.63 -8.10 26.81
C ILE A 16 -9.54 -8.28 25.28
N TYR A 17 -9.10 -7.26 24.54
CA TYR A 17 -8.95 -7.35 23.08
C TYR A 17 -7.96 -8.42 22.65
N ARG A 18 -6.83 -8.54 23.36
CA ARG A 18 -5.86 -9.63 23.15
C ARG A 18 -6.52 -11.00 23.32
N CYS A 19 -7.21 -11.22 24.44
CA CYS A 19 -7.87 -12.49 24.73
C CYS A 19 -8.93 -12.83 23.67
N LEU A 20 -9.83 -11.89 23.37
CA LEU A 20 -10.90 -12.09 22.37
C LEU A 20 -10.35 -12.39 20.97
N THR A 21 -9.30 -11.68 20.55
CA THR A 21 -8.66 -11.88 19.24
C THR A 21 -8.08 -13.29 19.12
N LEU A 22 -7.36 -13.73 20.14
CA LEU A 22 -6.72 -15.04 20.13
C LEU A 22 -7.73 -16.18 20.26
N LEU A 23 -8.79 -15.99 21.06
CA LEU A 23 -9.93 -16.91 21.11
C LEU A 23 -10.59 -17.02 19.74
N ALA A 24 -10.87 -15.90 19.07
CA ALA A 24 -11.46 -15.89 17.73
C ALA A 24 -10.57 -16.63 16.73
N ILE A 25 -9.25 -16.37 16.71
CA ILE A 25 -8.30 -17.10 15.84
C ILE A 25 -8.34 -18.61 16.12
N LYS A 26 -8.33 -19.02 17.39
CA LYS A 26 -8.40 -20.43 17.78
C LYS A 26 -9.70 -21.07 17.31
N SER A 27 -10.83 -20.40 17.50
CA SER A 27 -12.14 -20.86 17.01
C SER A 27 -12.18 -20.96 15.49
N PHE A 28 -11.67 -19.95 14.76
CA PHE A 28 -11.67 -19.97 13.29
C PHE A 28 -10.78 -21.07 12.72
N LYS A 29 -9.64 -21.41 13.36
CA LYS A 29 -8.79 -22.52 12.94
C LYS A 29 -9.53 -23.87 12.93
N CYS A 30 -10.55 -24.05 13.77
CA CYS A 30 -11.36 -25.26 13.80
C CYS A 30 -12.37 -25.36 12.64
N PHE A 31 -12.80 -24.23 12.07
CA PHE A 31 -13.84 -24.19 11.02
C PHE A 31 -13.31 -23.82 9.63
N ARG A 32 -12.12 -23.20 9.57
CA ARG A 32 -11.39 -22.86 8.35
C ARG A 32 -9.89 -23.07 8.61
N PRO A 33 -9.33 -24.22 8.24
CA PRO A 33 -7.88 -24.39 8.19
C PRO A 33 -7.33 -23.28 7.29
N ARG A 34 -6.46 -22.42 7.83
CA ARG A 34 -5.77 -21.42 7.02
C ARG A 34 -4.49 -22.05 6.50
N GLU A 35 -4.36 -22.20 5.20
CA GLU A 35 -3.06 -22.32 4.55
C GLU A 35 -2.50 -20.90 4.41
N GLY A 36 -1.35 -20.64 5.03
CA GLY A 36 -0.65 -19.36 4.94
C GLY A 36 -0.43 -18.64 6.28
N ASN A 37 0.73 -18.01 6.40
CA ASN A 37 1.05 -17.08 7.48
C ASN A 37 0.33 -15.75 7.19
N VAL A 38 -0.76 -15.45 7.90
CA VAL A 38 -1.36 -14.11 7.85
C VAL A 38 -0.51 -13.18 8.71
N LEU A 39 0.61 -12.72 8.15
CA LEU A 39 1.26 -11.48 8.55
C LEU A 39 0.58 -10.38 7.73
N MET A 40 -0.46 -9.76 8.29
CA MET A 40 -0.92 -8.48 7.75
C MET A 40 -0.18 -7.40 8.53
N LEU A 41 0.96 -6.96 7.99
CA LEU A 41 1.70 -5.80 8.49
C LEU A 41 1.07 -4.51 7.95
N THR A 42 -0.26 -4.39 7.97
CA THR A 42 -0.90 -3.16 7.52
C THR A 42 -0.47 -1.98 8.40
N ASN A 43 0.02 -0.91 7.77
CA ASN A 43 0.40 0.30 8.49
C ASN A 43 -0.86 0.98 9.06
N THR A 44 -1.11 0.75 10.34
CA THR A 44 -2.29 1.31 11.02
C THR A 44 -2.30 2.83 11.03
N SER A 45 -1.13 3.47 10.96
CA SER A 45 -1.01 4.92 10.83
C SER A 45 -1.55 5.38 9.47
N ALA A 46 -1.16 4.71 8.38
CA ALA A 46 -1.60 5.06 7.03
C ALA A 46 -3.12 4.94 6.88
N MET A 47 -3.71 3.83 7.31
CA MET A 47 -5.17 3.65 7.29
C MET A 47 -5.90 4.71 8.11
N ARG A 48 -5.38 5.08 9.29
CA ARG A 48 -5.97 6.15 10.11
C ARG A 48 -5.90 7.49 9.41
N PHE A 49 -4.74 7.83 8.87
CA PHE A 49 -4.53 9.08 8.16
C PHE A 49 -5.47 9.22 6.97
N ILE A 50 -5.58 8.19 6.13
CA ILE A 50 -6.52 8.18 4.99
C ILE A 50 -7.96 8.34 5.48
N SER A 51 -8.37 7.58 6.51
CA SER A 51 -9.74 7.67 7.03
C SER A 51 -10.11 9.03 7.61
N GLN A 52 -9.12 9.81 8.05
CA GLN A 52 -9.32 11.12 8.68
C GLN A 52 -9.25 12.28 7.68
N ASN A 53 -8.51 12.11 6.59
CA ASN A 53 -8.20 13.19 5.66
C ASN A 53 -8.87 13.02 4.28
N THR A 54 -9.55 11.89 4.04
CA THR A 54 -10.22 11.59 2.77
C THR A 54 -11.55 10.88 2.98
N SER A 55 -12.33 10.79 1.92
CA SER A 55 -13.56 10.00 1.80
C SER A 55 -13.30 8.54 1.41
N ILE A 56 -12.03 8.15 1.19
CA ILE A 56 -11.64 6.83 0.73
C ILE A 56 -12.05 5.78 1.77
N PRO A 57 -12.88 4.79 1.41
CA PRO A 57 -13.31 3.78 2.37
C PRO A 57 -12.15 2.84 2.70
N VAL A 58 -11.72 2.84 3.97
CA VAL A 58 -10.70 1.94 4.50
C VAL A 58 -11.25 1.11 5.66
N PRO A 59 -10.69 -0.07 5.96
CA PRO A 59 -11.15 -0.89 7.07
C PRO A 59 -11.02 -0.16 8.42
N LYS A 60 -12.11 -0.08 9.19
CA LYS A 60 -12.07 0.48 10.54
C LYS A 60 -11.26 -0.43 11.46
N ILE A 61 -10.15 0.07 11.99
CA ILE A 61 -9.31 -0.67 12.95
C ILE A 61 -10.00 -0.70 14.32
N PHE A 62 -10.17 -1.88 14.89
CA PHE A 62 -10.66 -2.08 16.26
C PHE A 62 -9.51 -2.21 17.25
N CYS A 63 -8.51 -3.02 16.94
CA CYS A 63 -7.28 -3.12 17.74
C CYS A 63 -6.08 -3.57 16.91
N ALA A 64 -4.88 -3.23 17.37
CA ALA A 64 -3.61 -3.64 16.81
C ALA A 64 -2.59 -3.84 17.94
N PHE A 65 -1.94 -5.00 17.99
CA PHE A 65 -0.96 -5.34 19.02
C PHE A 65 0.03 -6.39 18.55
N THR A 66 1.24 -6.37 19.11
CA THR A 66 2.25 -7.40 18.88
C THR A 66 2.30 -8.36 20.06
N ARG A 67 2.31 -9.67 19.80
CA ARG A 67 2.51 -10.71 20.81
C ARG A 67 3.42 -11.79 20.26
N SER A 68 4.50 -12.09 20.98
CA SER A 68 5.47 -13.13 20.61
C SER A 68 6.04 -12.94 19.20
N GLY A 69 6.33 -11.69 18.82
CA GLY A 69 6.87 -11.35 17.49
C GLY A 69 5.85 -11.34 16.35
N VAL A 70 4.58 -11.65 16.61
CA VAL A 70 3.51 -11.58 15.61
C VAL A 70 2.65 -10.35 15.87
N THR A 71 2.44 -9.54 14.83
CA THR A 71 1.53 -8.40 14.86
C THR A 71 0.13 -8.85 14.46
N TYR A 72 -0.84 -8.51 15.31
CA TYR A 72 -2.26 -8.80 15.10
C TYR A 72 -2.98 -7.49 14.85
N ILE A 73 -3.78 -7.45 13.79
CA ILE A 73 -4.63 -6.31 13.47
C ILE A 73 -6.05 -6.82 13.30
N VAL A 74 -6.97 -6.29 14.09
CA VAL A 74 -8.39 -6.58 14.03
C VAL A 74 -9.10 -5.36 13.47
N MET A 75 -9.78 -5.56 12.36
CA MET A 75 -10.46 -4.50 11.63
C MET A 75 -11.84 -4.95 11.15
N LYS A 76 -12.70 -3.98 10.85
CA LYS A 76 -14.01 -4.23 10.25
C LYS A 76 -13.83 -4.76 8.84
N ARG A 77 -14.36 -5.96 8.56
CA ARG A 77 -14.46 -6.48 7.20
C ARG A 77 -15.36 -5.57 6.35
N ILE A 78 -14.84 -5.11 5.23
CA ILE A 78 -15.62 -4.45 4.18
C ILE A 78 -16.32 -5.54 3.35
N LYS A 79 -17.62 -5.35 3.09
CA LYS A 79 -18.40 -6.25 2.22
C LYS A 79 -18.24 -5.78 0.77
N GLY A 80 -17.42 -6.49 0.00
CA GLY A 80 -17.21 -6.28 -1.43
C GLY A 80 -16.37 -7.42 -2.00
N ASP A 81 -16.34 -7.50 -3.32
CA ASP A 81 -15.50 -8.42 -4.08
C ASP A 81 -14.28 -7.66 -4.59
N ILE A 82 -13.14 -8.34 -4.73
CA ILE A 82 -11.96 -7.72 -5.37
C ILE A 82 -12.33 -7.34 -6.82
N ILE A 83 -11.92 -6.14 -7.26
CA ILE A 83 -12.29 -5.61 -8.58
C ILE A 83 -11.83 -6.52 -9.73
N GLY A 84 -10.74 -7.26 -9.53
CA GLY A 84 -10.25 -8.23 -10.51
C GLY A 84 -11.19 -9.41 -10.75
N ASN A 85 -12.06 -9.75 -9.79
CA ASN A 85 -13.00 -10.86 -9.94
C ASN A 85 -14.01 -10.56 -11.06
N GLY A 86 -13.98 -11.39 -12.10
CA GLY A 86 -14.89 -11.26 -13.24
C GLY A 86 -14.64 -10.03 -14.12
N TRP A 87 -13.53 -9.31 -13.94
CA TRP A 87 -13.22 -8.08 -14.70
C TRP A 87 -13.33 -8.29 -16.21
N VAL A 88 -12.74 -9.36 -16.73
CA VAL A 88 -12.75 -9.70 -18.16
C VAL A 88 -14.17 -9.87 -18.72
N ARG A 89 -15.11 -10.37 -17.90
CA ARG A 89 -16.52 -10.62 -18.30
C ARG A 89 -17.44 -9.42 -18.07
N ARG A 90 -16.93 -8.37 -17.41
CA ARG A 90 -17.69 -7.19 -17.05
C ARG A 90 -17.93 -6.30 -18.27
N SER A 91 -19.07 -5.60 -18.33
CA SER A 91 -19.37 -4.70 -19.46
C SER A 91 -18.41 -3.52 -19.48
N GLU A 92 -18.16 -2.96 -20.67
CA GLU A 92 -17.30 -1.78 -20.83
C GLU A 92 -17.83 -0.55 -20.10
N GLU A 93 -19.16 -0.38 -20.04
CA GLU A 93 -19.81 0.70 -19.28
C GLU A 93 -19.49 0.58 -17.78
N SER A 94 -19.62 -0.64 -17.23
CA SER A 94 -19.33 -0.91 -15.83
C SER A 94 -17.85 -0.72 -15.50
N LYS A 95 -16.94 -1.18 -16.38
CA LYS A 95 -15.50 -0.92 -16.25
C LYS A 95 -15.22 0.59 -16.26
N ALA A 96 -15.77 1.33 -17.21
CA ALA A 96 -15.57 2.77 -17.32
C ALA A 96 -16.06 3.52 -16.05
N LYS A 97 -17.21 3.12 -15.50
CA LYS A 97 -17.73 3.69 -14.25
C LYS A 97 -16.78 3.44 -13.07
N LEU A 98 -16.31 2.20 -12.91
CA LEU A 98 -15.37 1.84 -11.84
C LEU A 98 -14.02 2.55 -11.98
N LEU A 99 -13.44 2.61 -13.18
CA LEU A 99 -12.16 3.27 -13.43
C LEU A 99 -12.26 4.79 -13.22
N SER A 100 -13.37 5.41 -13.63
CA SER A 100 -13.63 6.83 -13.37
C SER A 100 -13.76 7.13 -11.86
N ALA A 101 -14.47 6.26 -11.12
CA ALA A 101 -14.56 6.37 -9.65
C ALA A 101 -13.18 6.19 -8.99
N LEU A 102 -12.37 5.25 -9.49
CA LEU A 102 -11.01 5.01 -9.00
C LEU A 102 -10.10 6.22 -9.25
N ALA A 103 -10.15 6.81 -10.45
CA ALA A 103 -9.40 8.02 -10.79
C ALA A 103 -9.74 9.19 -9.85
N LYS A 104 -11.03 9.35 -9.50
CA LYS A 104 -11.46 10.35 -8.51
C LYS A 104 -10.91 10.06 -7.12
N THR A 105 -10.96 8.80 -6.68
CA THR A 105 -10.46 8.34 -5.38
C THR A 105 -8.96 8.59 -5.25
N ILE A 106 -8.18 8.30 -6.30
CA ILE A 106 -6.73 8.51 -6.30
C ILE A 106 -6.39 9.99 -6.36
N ARG A 107 -7.14 10.81 -7.12
CA ARG A 107 -6.95 12.27 -7.12
C ARG A 107 -7.11 12.84 -5.71
N GLU A 108 -8.16 12.43 -5.00
CA GLU A 108 -8.38 12.84 -3.61
C GLU A 108 -7.19 12.46 -2.69
N MET A 109 -6.64 11.25 -2.85
CA MET A 109 -5.43 10.84 -2.13
C MET A 109 -4.21 11.71 -2.50
N ARG A 110 -4.03 12.01 -3.78
CA ARG A 110 -2.90 12.80 -4.29
C ARG A 110 -2.98 14.28 -3.92
N ASP A 111 -4.17 14.79 -3.63
CA ASP A 111 -4.39 16.16 -3.17
C ASP A 111 -4.00 16.36 -1.69
N LEU A 112 -3.70 15.28 -0.95
CA LEU A 112 -3.17 15.35 0.41
C LEU A 112 -1.81 16.06 0.42
N ARG A 113 -1.66 17.04 1.32
CA ARG A 113 -0.44 17.84 1.43
C ARG A 113 0.54 17.22 2.43
N PRO A 114 1.83 17.10 2.07
CA PRO A 114 2.84 16.65 3.02
C PRO A 114 3.00 17.66 4.16
N PRO A 115 3.27 17.21 5.40
CA PRO A 115 3.71 18.09 6.47
C PRO A 115 4.97 18.89 6.09
N GLU A 116 5.15 20.06 6.70
CA GLU A 116 6.35 20.88 6.46
C GLU A 116 7.62 20.11 6.82
N GLY A 117 8.62 20.14 5.92
CA GLY A 117 9.87 19.39 6.10
C GLY A 117 9.78 17.89 5.86
N MET A 118 8.63 17.36 5.44
CA MET A 118 8.48 15.94 5.09
C MET A 118 9.29 15.59 3.84
N GLY A 119 10.07 14.51 3.93
CA GLY A 119 10.76 13.89 2.80
C GLY A 119 10.08 12.61 2.34
N VAL A 120 10.85 11.66 1.80
CA VAL A 120 10.31 10.34 1.41
C VAL A 120 10.25 9.45 2.65
N ALA A 121 9.05 9.24 3.18
CA ALA A 121 8.84 8.61 4.48
C ALA A 121 7.41 8.08 4.65
N SER A 122 7.19 7.25 5.67
CA SER A 122 5.84 6.89 6.11
C SER A 122 5.06 8.14 6.57
N VAL A 123 3.76 7.97 6.80
CA VAL A 123 2.88 9.05 7.25
C VAL A 123 3.30 9.72 8.56
N ASP A 124 3.99 8.99 9.44
CA ASP A 124 4.55 9.45 10.71
C ASP A 124 6.03 9.86 10.60
N GLY A 125 6.57 9.99 9.40
CA GLY A 125 7.96 10.40 9.15
C GLY A 125 9.00 9.31 9.41
N GLY A 126 8.56 8.05 9.55
CA GLY A 126 9.39 6.87 9.77
C GLY A 126 9.74 6.11 8.48
N SER A 127 10.19 4.87 8.67
CA SER A 127 10.56 3.98 7.56
C SER A 127 9.36 3.57 6.72
N LEU A 128 9.60 3.42 5.43
CA LEU A 128 8.69 2.84 4.45
C LEU A 128 8.89 1.33 4.38
N HIS A 129 7.90 0.62 3.83
CA HIS A 129 7.93 -0.82 3.62
C HIS A 129 7.63 -1.13 2.16
N ASP A 130 8.47 -1.92 1.49
CA ASP A 130 8.22 -2.32 0.09
C ASP A 130 9.13 -3.49 -0.29
N CYS A 131 8.54 -4.62 -0.67
CA CYS A 131 9.29 -5.80 -1.06
C CYS A 131 10.02 -5.68 -2.41
N ARG A 132 9.72 -4.63 -3.19
CA ARG A 132 10.37 -4.35 -4.49
C ARG A 132 11.68 -3.59 -4.34
N ILE A 133 12.02 -3.18 -3.12
CA ILE A 133 13.27 -2.50 -2.79
C ILE A 133 14.22 -3.51 -2.15
N SER A 134 15.30 -3.83 -2.87
CA SER A 134 16.37 -4.69 -2.36
C SER A 134 17.02 -4.08 -1.13
N GLY A 135 17.29 -4.90 -0.13
CA GLY A 135 17.94 -4.46 1.09
C GLY A 135 18.05 -5.56 2.14
N PRO A 136 18.72 -5.27 3.27
CA PRO A 136 18.82 -6.21 4.39
C PRO A 136 17.47 -6.44 5.10
N SER A 137 16.49 -5.58 4.84
CA SER A 137 15.12 -5.63 5.34
C SER A 137 14.16 -5.09 4.28
N LEU A 138 12.88 -5.43 4.43
CA LEU A 138 11.78 -4.84 3.65
C LEU A 138 11.52 -3.36 4.02
N ASP A 139 12.05 -2.91 5.16
CA ASP A 139 11.96 -1.53 5.62
C ASP A 139 13.14 -0.70 5.08
N PHE A 140 12.86 0.53 4.66
CA PHE A 140 13.85 1.48 4.13
C PHE A 140 13.48 2.94 4.45
N GLY A 141 14.45 3.85 4.33
CA GLY A 141 14.28 5.25 4.73
C GLY A 141 14.14 5.45 6.26
N PRO A 142 13.58 6.57 6.72
CA PRO A 142 13.10 7.72 5.93
C PRO A 142 14.25 8.45 5.21
N PHE A 143 13.92 9.26 4.20
CA PHE A 143 14.87 10.10 3.48
C PHE A 143 14.46 11.57 3.57
N ALA A 144 15.40 12.45 3.87
CA ALA A 144 15.14 13.88 3.97
C ALA A 144 14.71 14.49 2.62
N THR A 145 15.22 13.96 1.50
CA THR A 145 14.92 14.44 0.16
C THR A 145 14.62 13.30 -0.81
N ILE A 146 13.95 13.64 -1.91
CA ILE A 146 13.76 12.72 -3.05
C ILE A 146 15.11 12.29 -3.64
N GLN A 147 16.12 13.16 -3.62
CA GLN A 147 17.46 12.81 -4.11
C GLN A 147 18.12 11.74 -3.24
N ASP A 148 17.96 11.81 -1.91
CA ASP A 148 18.49 10.80 -1.00
C ASP A 148 17.80 9.44 -1.21
N PHE A 149 16.49 9.44 -1.45
CA PHE A 149 15.75 8.24 -1.84
C PHE A 149 16.25 7.67 -3.17
N HIS A 150 16.41 8.50 -4.19
CA HIS A 150 16.96 8.08 -5.49
C HIS A 150 18.40 7.55 -5.40
N ARG A 151 19.24 8.14 -4.54
CA ARG A 151 20.60 7.63 -4.25
C ARG A 151 20.52 6.24 -3.64
N HIS A 152 19.61 6.02 -2.69
CA HIS A 152 19.38 4.70 -2.08
C HIS A 152 18.94 3.66 -3.11
N LEU A 153 17.96 4.00 -3.97
CA LEU A 153 17.47 3.14 -5.05
C LEU A 153 18.55 2.68 -6.04
N ARG A 154 19.67 3.40 -6.11
CA ARG A 154 20.82 3.09 -6.99
C ARG A 154 22.08 2.70 -6.22
N MET A 155 21.93 2.19 -5.00
CA MET A 155 23.04 1.71 -4.16
C MET A 155 24.18 2.74 -3.99
N GLY A 156 23.83 4.03 -3.89
CA GLY A 156 24.80 5.11 -3.67
C GLY A 156 25.19 5.90 -4.93
N LEU A 157 24.74 5.50 -6.12
CA LEU A 157 25.10 6.20 -7.37
C LEU A 157 24.35 7.53 -7.51
N GLU A 158 25.13 8.60 -7.70
CA GLU A 158 24.63 9.94 -7.97
C GLU A 158 24.23 10.09 -9.43
N PHE A 159 23.01 10.59 -9.65
CA PHE A 159 22.53 10.95 -10.97
C PHE A 159 21.55 12.11 -10.84
N ASN A 160 21.60 13.03 -11.80
CA ASN A 160 20.66 14.13 -11.86
C ASN A 160 19.30 13.57 -12.29
N SER A 161 18.39 13.44 -11.32
CA SER A 161 17.07 12.88 -11.55
C SER A 161 16.09 14.01 -11.85
N LYS A 162 15.06 13.73 -12.64
CA LYS A 162 13.95 14.66 -12.85
C LYS A 162 13.34 15.04 -11.50
N LEU A 163 12.96 16.31 -11.35
CA LEU A 163 12.26 16.78 -10.16
C LEU A 163 10.82 16.26 -10.19
N HIS A 164 10.42 15.60 -9.12
CA HIS A 164 9.05 15.15 -8.90
C HIS A 164 8.53 15.76 -7.61
N PRO A 165 7.28 16.22 -7.56
CA PRO A 165 6.68 16.63 -6.29
C PRO A 165 6.51 15.43 -5.37
N LEU A 166 6.54 15.68 -4.06
CA LEU A 166 6.22 14.69 -3.05
C LEU A 166 4.69 14.55 -2.96
N THR A 167 4.18 13.33 -3.08
CA THR A 167 2.75 13.01 -3.03
C THR A 167 2.50 11.79 -2.15
N PHE A 168 1.30 11.69 -1.57
CA PHE A 168 0.93 10.48 -0.85
C PHE A 168 0.57 9.37 -1.85
N THR A 169 1.14 8.19 -1.66
CA THR A 169 0.92 7.02 -2.52
C THR A 169 0.44 5.84 -1.68
N HIS A 170 -0.40 5.00 -2.27
CA HIS A 170 -0.73 3.68 -1.74
C HIS A 170 0.45 2.73 -1.84
N GLY A 171 1.17 2.75 -2.97
CA GLY A 171 2.36 1.91 -3.21
C GLY A 171 2.08 0.45 -3.57
N ASP A 172 0.81 0.02 -3.59
CA ASP A 172 0.40 -1.36 -3.91
C ASP A 172 -1.02 -1.42 -4.52
N LEU A 173 -1.32 -0.49 -5.42
CA LEU A 173 -2.68 -0.31 -5.93
C LEU A 173 -3.04 -1.28 -7.07
N SER A 174 -3.25 -2.54 -6.71
CA SER A 174 -3.69 -3.59 -7.65
C SER A 174 -5.18 -3.88 -7.61
N SER A 175 -5.61 -4.67 -8.60
CA SER A 175 -6.96 -5.24 -8.65
C SER A 175 -7.31 -6.19 -7.49
N LEU A 176 -6.34 -6.60 -6.66
CA LEU A 176 -6.57 -7.38 -5.46
C LEU A 176 -6.91 -6.51 -4.24
N ASN A 177 -6.50 -5.24 -4.28
CA ASN A 177 -6.58 -4.32 -3.15
C ASN A 177 -7.74 -3.31 -3.27
N ILE A 178 -8.51 -3.40 -4.35
CA ILE A 178 -9.70 -2.58 -4.60
C ILE A 178 -10.94 -3.46 -4.45
N LEU A 179 -11.82 -3.11 -3.52
CA LEU A 179 -13.08 -3.79 -3.25
C LEU A 179 -14.24 -3.05 -3.91
N VAL A 180 -15.06 -3.78 -4.64
CA VAL A 180 -16.24 -3.28 -5.32
C VAL A 180 -17.51 -3.99 -4.84
N ARG A 181 -18.64 -3.31 -4.96
CA ARG A 181 -19.97 -3.91 -4.91
C ARG A 181 -20.74 -3.36 -6.07
N GLU A 182 -21.14 -4.24 -6.99
CA GLU A 182 -21.65 -3.79 -8.28
C GLU A 182 -20.64 -2.79 -8.87
N ASP A 183 -21.07 -1.60 -9.29
CA ASP A 183 -20.23 -0.59 -9.92
C ASP A 183 -19.75 0.51 -8.95
N ASP A 184 -19.77 0.23 -7.66
CA ASP A 184 -19.31 1.15 -6.63
C ASP A 184 -18.03 0.62 -5.95
N ILE A 185 -17.03 1.49 -5.81
CA ILE A 185 -15.85 1.21 -4.99
C ILE A 185 -16.25 1.33 -3.52
N VAL A 186 -16.13 0.23 -2.78
CA VAL A 186 -16.55 0.14 -1.38
C VAL A 186 -15.37 0.01 -0.42
N GLY A 187 -14.15 -0.15 -0.94
CA GLY A 187 -12.94 -0.18 -0.12
C GLY A 187 -11.64 -0.19 -0.91
N ILE A 188 -10.61 0.42 -0.35
CA ILE A 188 -9.21 0.19 -0.72
C ILE A 188 -8.51 -0.38 0.52
N ILE A 189 -7.78 -1.48 0.35
CA ILE A 189 -7.12 -2.24 1.42
C ILE A 189 -5.63 -2.38 1.12
N ASP A 190 -4.88 -2.89 2.10
CA ASP A 190 -3.45 -3.18 2.00
C ASP A 190 -2.52 -1.95 1.92
N TRP A 191 -2.71 -1.02 2.87
CA TRP A 191 -1.96 0.24 2.97
C TRP A 191 -0.57 0.10 3.63
N GLU A 192 0.05 -1.08 3.58
CA GLU A 192 1.35 -1.31 4.25
C GLU A 192 2.52 -0.56 3.59
N THR A 193 2.48 -0.43 2.27
CA THR A 193 3.50 0.27 1.46
C THR A 193 3.21 1.76 1.29
N ALA A 194 2.15 2.25 1.94
CA ALA A 194 1.68 3.62 1.77
C ALA A 194 2.57 4.64 2.48
N GLY A 195 2.77 5.78 1.83
CA GLY A 195 3.60 6.87 2.38
C GLY A 195 3.81 8.01 1.40
N TRP A 196 4.65 8.96 1.80
CA TRP A 196 5.06 10.08 0.98
C TRP A 196 6.19 9.66 0.05
N HIS A 197 5.94 9.72 -1.26
CA HIS A 197 6.88 9.31 -2.31
C HIS A 197 6.91 10.35 -3.44
N PRO A 198 7.92 10.29 -4.33
CA PRO A 198 7.88 11.02 -5.59
C PRO A 198 6.60 10.70 -6.38
N SER A 199 6.05 11.66 -7.11
CA SER A 199 4.77 11.53 -7.81
C SER A 199 4.66 10.36 -8.80
N TYR A 200 5.79 9.89 -9.34
CA TYR A 200 5.81 8.75 -10.25
C TYR A 200 5.61 7.41 -9.56
N TRP A 201 5.84 7.33 -8.25
CA TRP A 201 5.96 6.07 -7.51
C TRP A 201 4.69 5.22 -7.60
N GLU A 202 3.52 5.84 -7.52
CA GLU A 202 2.23 5.15 -7.63
C GLU A 202 2.04 4.49 -9.01
N TYR A 203 2.43 5.20 -10.09
CA TYR A 203 2.30 4.69 -11.45
C TYR A 203 3.22 3.49 -11.68
N THR A 204 4.48 3.65 -11.29
CA THR A 204 5.48 2.59 -11.46
C THR A 204 5.22 1.41 -10.52
N SER A 205 4.63 1.64 -9.34
CA SER A 205 4.16 0.55 -8.49
C SER A 205 2.98 -0.18 -9.06
N ALA A 206 1.95 0.52 -9.53
CA ALA A 206 0.74 -0.08 -10.09
C ALA A 206 1.03 -1.04 -11.26
N ASP A 207 2.00 -0.72 -12.12
CA ASP A 207 2.41 -1.57 -13.25
C ASP A 207 3.03 -2.90 -12.81
N GLN A 208 3.58 -2.94 -11.60
CA GLN A 208 4.41 -4.04 -11.12
C GLN A 208 3.70 -4.95 -10.10
N VAL A 209 2.47 -4.61 -9.69
CA VAL A 209 1.87 -5.23 -8.50
C VAL A 209 1.52 -6.71 -8.67
N ASN A 210 1.27 -7.23 -9.88
CA ASN A 210 0.99 -8.66 -9.98
C ASN A 210 1.13 -9.29 -11.38
N PRO A 211 2.08 -10.22 -11.61
CA PRO A 211 2.15 -10.99 -12.85
C PRO A 211 0.94 -11.92 -13.08
N GLN A 212 0.16 -12.24 -12.04
CA GLN A 212 -1.06 -13.04 -12.13
C GLN A 212 -2.27 -12.26 -12.67
N ASN A 213 -2.22 -10.92 -12.70
CA ASN A 213 -3.29 -10.05 -13.20
C ASN A 213 -2.81 -9.16 -14.35
N SER A 214 -2.24 -9.77 -15.39
CA SER A 214 -1.72 -9.07 -16.57
C SER A 214 -2.73 -8.13 -17.23
N PHE A 215 -4.04 -8.42 -17.14
CA PHE A 215 -5.07 -7.54 -17.67
C PHE A 215 -5.08 -6.14 -17.01
N TRP A 216 -4.68 -6.04 -15.74
CA TRP A 216 -4.80 -4.81 -14.96
C TRP A 216 -3.84 -3.73 -15.47
N VAL A 217 -2.67 -4.12 -15.97
CA VAL A 217 -1.68 -3.22 -16.56
C VAL A 217 -2.28 -2.37 -17.67
N HIS A 218 -3.19 -2.94 -18.47
CA HIS A 218 -3.87 -2.24 -19.56
C HIS A 218 -4.94 -1.23 -19.09
N GLU A 219 -5.26 -1.21 -17.79
CA GLU A 219 -6.25 -0.32 -17.21
C GLU A 219 -5.59 0.88 -16.48
N ILE A 220 -4.30 0.80 -16.14
CA ILE A 220 -3.60 1.77 -15.28
C ILE A 220 -3.70 3.19 -15.83
N ASP A 221 -3.41 3.38 -17.11
CA ASP A 221 -3.45 4.68 -17.78
C ASP A 221 -4.86 5.32 -17.80
N LYS A 222 -5.91 4.53 -17.50
CA LYS A 222 -7.29 5.02 -17.44
C LYS A 222 -7.63 5.68 -16.10
N PHE A 223 -6.84 5.43 -15.05
CA PHE A 223 -7.07 5.99 -13.72
C PHE A 223 -5.85 6.66 -13.08
N LEU A 224 -4.65 6.43 -13.61
CA LEU A 224 -3.42 7.15 -13.30
C LEU A 224 -2.93 7.92 -14.53
N GLU A 225 -2.27 9.05 -14.27
CA GLU A 225 -1.48 9.74 -15.30
C GLU A 225 -0.33 8.84 -15.77
N ALA A 226 -0.24 8.62 -17.08
CA ALA A 226 0.79 7.78 -17.69
C ALA A 226 2.18 8.43 -17.58
N MET A 227 3.14 7.66 -17.07
CA MET A 227 4.54 8.10 -16.88
C MET A 227 5.52 7.07 -17.48
N PRO A 228 5.54 6.92 -18.82
CA PRO A 228 6.27 5.84 -19.49
C PRO A 228 7.79 5.96 -19.36
N GLU A 229 8.33 7.18 -19.28
CA GLU A 229 9.76 7.42 -19.07
C GLU A 229 10.17 6.94 -17.66
N GLU A 230 9.42 7.34 -16.64
CA GLU A 230 9.63 6.95 -15.26
C GLU A 230 9.46 5.44 -15.06
N LEU A 231 8.50 4.82 -15.76
CA LEU A 231 8.32 3.37 -15.76
C LEU A 231 9.49 2.64 -16.42
N ALA A 232 10.01 3.15 -17.54
CA ALA A 232 11.21 2.60 -18.17
C ALA A 232 12.43 2.70 -17.23
N MET A 233 12.58 3.82 -16.52
CA MET A 233 13.62 4.01 -15.51
C MET A 233 13.47 3.05 -14.33
N GLU A 234 12.25 2.80 -13.86
CA GLU A 234 11.99 1.82 -12.81
C GLU A 234 12.34 0.39 -13.26
N ARG A 235 11.99 0.01 -14.48
CA ARG A 235 12.36 -1.31 -15.05
C ARG A 235 13.88 -1.45 -15.17
N LEU A 236 14.59 -0.39 -15.57
CA LEU A 236 16.06 -0.37 -15.56
C LEU A 236 16.61 -0.49 -14.13
N ARG A 237 16.03 0.24 -13.18
CA ARG A 237 16.43 0.16 -11.77
C ARG A 237 16.33 -1.27 -11.26
N GLN A 238 15.19 -1.94 -11.46
CA GLN A 238 15.00 -3.32 -11.01
C GLN A 238 15.96 -4.30 -11.71
N LYS A 239 16.18 -4.13 -13.02
CA LYS A 239 17.10 -4.99 -13.78
C LYS A 239 18.54 -4.95 -13.25
N TRP A 240 19.01 -3.79 -12.81
CA TRP A 240 20.40 -3.58 -12.42
C TRP A 240 20.64 -3.50 -10.90
N PHE A 241 19.60 -3.18 -10.13
CA PHE A 241 19.67 -2.92 -8.69
C PHE A 241 18.55 -3.59 -7.89
N GLY A 242 17.69 -4.41 -8.52
CA GLY A 242 16.68 -5.23 -7.86
C GLY A 242 17.18 -6.66 -7.60
N ASP A 243 16.51 -7.37 -6.69
CA ASP A 243 16.75 -8.78 -6.43
C ASP A 243 15.95 -9.60 -7.46
N VAL A 244 16.66 -10.36 -8.30
CA VAL A 244 16.07 -11.34 -9.23
C VAL A 244 15.53 -12.53 -8.46
#